data_AF-A0A5K1AIB4-F1
#
_entry.id   AF-A0A5K1AIB4-F1
#
_cell.length_a   1.000
_cell.length_b   1.000
_cell.length_c   1.000
_cell.angle_alpha   90.00
_cell.angle_beta   90.00
_cell.angle_gamma   90.00
#
_symmetry.space_group_name_H-M   'P 1'
#
loop_
_entity.id
_entity.type
_entity.pdbx_description
1 polymer ?
#
loop_
_entity_poly.entity_id
_entity_poly.type
_entity_poly.pdbx_seq_one_letter_code
_entity_poly.pdbx_strand_id
1 'polypeptide(L)'
;QEGKFSPNRGNEWAFELCENSPIIFSDKDLPTGGASHNDALHIVIETRGTRVSHVLIDGGASLNICPQQTARELGIRQTDYTPSTIFIHGYDGTGQPCLGCICLDLNISETYHRVLFHVVDIEPSFNLLLGRPWIHATNAVPSTLHQCVKWTHNGNSITIYAEDRESRLVHPMIPVPTYTLRYP
;
A
#
# COMPACT_ATOMS: atom_id res chain seq x y z
N GLN A 1 -11.32 -28.31 -15.31
CA GLN A 1 -12.16 -28.07 -14.12
C GLN A 1 -11.66 -26.80 -13.47
N GLU A 2 -12.40 -25.71 -13.62
CA GLU A 2 -12.05 -24.39 -13.11
C GLU A 2 -12.39 -24.31 -11.61
N GLY A 3 -11.38 -24.00 -10.80
CA GLY A 3 -11.54 -23.80 -9.37
C GLY A 3 -12.22 -22.46 -9.09
N LYS A 4 -13.50 -22.51 -8.70
CA LYS A 4 -14.24 -21.36 -8.17
C LYS A 4 -13.49 -20.73 -6.99
N PHE A 5 -13.16 -19.45 -7.11
CA PHE A 5 -12.75 -18.62 -5.98
C PHE A 5 -13.95 -18.46 -5.04
N SER A 6 -13.76 -18.75 -3.75
CA SER A 6 -14.80 -18.60 -2.72
C SER A 6 -14.30 -17.59 -1.68
N PRO A 7 -15.04 -16.51 -1.35
CA PRO A 7 -14.52 -15.41 -0.53
C PRO A 7 -14.40 -15.74 0.97
N ASN A 8 -14.88 -16.92 1.39
CA ASN A 8 -15.13 -17.25 2.81
C ASN A 8 -14.44 -18.53 3.31
N ARG A 9 -13.33 -18.98 2.70
CA ARG A 9 -12.50 -20.00 3.36
C ARG A 9 -11.59 -19.31 4.36
N GLY A 10 -12.07 -19.22 5.60
CA GLY A 10 -11.24 -18.86 6.74
C GLY A 10 -10.00 -19.77 6.77
N ASN A 11 -8.83 -19.13 6.78
CA ASN A 11 -7.62 -19.51 7.51
C ASN A 11 -7.56 -20.96 8.06
N GLU A 12 -7.45 -21.95 7.17
CA GLU A 12 -7.04 -23.34 7.48
C GLU A 12 -5.50 -23.50 7.47
N TRP A 13 -4.79 -22.47 7.93
CA TRP A 13 -3.41 -22.61 8.39
C TRP A 13 -3.44 -22.12 9.82
N ALA A 14 -3.61 -23.05 10.76
CA ALA A 14 -3.33 -22.76 12.15
C ALA A 14 -1.89 -22.24 12.19
N PHE A 15 -1.73 -20.94 12.44
CA PHE A 15 -0.43 -20.37 12.73
C PHE A 15 0.09 -21.10 13.96
N GLU A 16 1.10 -21.95 13.77
CA GLU A 16 1.94 -22.37 14.86
C GLU A 16 2.48 -21.07 15.46
N LEU A 17 1.99 -20.70 16.65
CA LEU A 17 2.43 -19.52 17.38
C LEU A 17 3.86 -19.79 17.85
N CYS A 18 4.82 -19.69 16.94
CA CYS A 18 6.17 -19.34 17.31
C CYS A 18 6.05 -18.00 18.05
N GLU A 19 6.59 -17.88 19.26
CA GLU A 19 6.59 -16.61 20.00
C GLU A 19 7.14 -15.52 19.08
N ASN A 20 6.25 -14.68 18.55
CA ASN A 20 6.67 -13.55 17.76
C ASN A 20 7.45 -12.63 18.71
N SER A 21 8.73 -12.43 18.41
CA SER A 21 9.55 -11.46 19.15
C SER A 21 8.81 -10.13 19.25
N PRO A 22 8.87 -9.44 20.40
CA PRO A 22 8.13 -8.20 20.59
C PRO A 22 8.57 -7.15 19.56
N ILE A 23 7.59 -6.48 18.95
CA ILE A 23 7.86 -5.31 18.11
C ILE A 23 8.07 -4.11 19.03
N ILE A 24 9.28 -3.57 19.03
CA ILE A 24 9.68 -2.45 19.87
C ILE A 24 10.02 -1.26 18.98
N PHE A 25 9.45 -0.10 19.32
CA PHE A 25 9.86 1.20 18.78
C PHE A 25 10.63 1.97 19.84
N SER A 26 11.65 2.70 19.41
CA SER A 26 12.48 3.51 20.29
C SER A 26 12.91 4.80 19.61
N ASP A 27 13.54 5.72 20.36
CA ASP A 27 14.09 6.96 19.80
C ASP A 27 15.11 6.74 18.67
N LYS A 28 15.69 5.53 18.57
CA LYS A 28 16.59 5.14 17.47
C LYS A 28 15.86 4.99 16.13
N ASP A 29 14.55 4.77 16.19
CA ASP A 29 13.71 4.65 15.00
C ASP A 29 13.18 6.01 14.52
N LEU A 30 13.33 7.08 15.31
CA LEU A 30 12.87 8.40 14.91
C LEU A 30 13.62 8.89 13.65
N PRO A 31 12.94 9.65 12.77
CA PRO A 31 13.62 10.27 11.62
C PRO A 31 14.63 11.32 12.08
N THR A 32 15.49 11.79 11.17
CA THR A 32 16.54 12.80 11.45
C THR A 32 16.00 14.09 12.11
N GLY A 33 14.73 14.43 11.89
CA GLY A 33 14.04 15.58 12.52
C GLY A 33 13.44 15.29 13.91
N GLY A 34 13.64 14.10 14.46
CA GLY A 34 13.01 13.63 15.69
C GLY A 34 11.49 13.50 15.56
N ALA A 35 10.77 13.57 16.67
CA ALA A 35 9.31 13.45 16.72
C ALA A 35 8.54 14.72 16.27
N SER A 36 9.24 15.80 15.88
CA SER A 36 8.61 17.08 15.52
C SER A 36 8.21 17.13 14.05
N HIS A 37 7.29 16.25 13.65
CA HIS A 37 6.71 16.24 12.30
C HIS A 37 5.24 15.77 12.34
N ASN A 38 4.54 15.94 11.21
CA ASN A 38 3.20 15.38 11.00
C ASN A 38 3.12 14.61 9.68
N ASP A 39 4.27 14.09 9.24
CA ASP A 39 4.41 13.39 7.96
C ASP A 39 3.59 12.10 7.90
N ALA A 40 2.92 11.88 6.77
CA ALA A 40 2.30 10.60 6.45
C ALA A 40 3.36 9.53 6.15
N LEU A 41 3.10 8.30 6.59
CA LEU A 41 4.00 7.16 6.45
C LEU A 41 3.97 6.62 5.02
N HIS A 42 4.92 7.06 4.20
CA HIS A 42 5.15 6.54 2.86
C HIS A 42 6.35 5.62 2.86
N ILE A 43 6.26 4.48 2.18
CA ILE A 43 7.39 3.58 1.95
C ILE A 43 7.67 3.43 0.46
N VAL A 44 8.80 2.82 0.15
CA VAL A 44 9.14 2.42 -1.22
C VAL A 44 9.11 0.91 -1.30
N ILE A 45 8.45 0.38 -2.34
CA ILE A 45 8.33 -1.06 -2.61
C ILE A 45 8.77 -1.36 -4.03
N GLU A 46 8.98 -2.62 -4.36
CA GLU A 46 9.16 -3.06 -5.73
C GLU A 46 7.99 -3.94 -6.17
N THR A 47 7.49 -3.74 -7.39
CA THR A 47 6.51 -4.63 -8.01
C THR A 47 6.70 -4.63 -9.51
N ARG A 48 6.54 -5.78 -10.15
CA ARG A 48 6.68 -5.93 -11.62
C ARG A 48 8.01 -5.40 -12.17
N GLY A 49 9.10 -5.49 -11.38
CA GLY A 49 10.43 -4.96 -11.74
C GLY A 49 10.54 -3.44 -11.65
N THR A 50 9.54 -2.75 -11.11
CA THR A 50 9.50 -1.30 -10.95
C THR A 50 9.55 -0.93 -9.48
N ARG A 51 10.41 0.02 -9.13
CA ARG A 51 10.43 0.65 -7.80
C ARG A 51 9.31 1.69 -7.72
N VAL A 52 8.40 1.51 -6.76
CA VAL A 52 7.23 2.39 -6.55
C VAL A 52 7.42 3.13 -5.22
N SER A 53 7.62 4.44 -5.30
CA SER A 53 7.65 5.37 -4.16
C SER A 53 6.25 5.84 -3.77
N HIS A 54 6.12 6.69 -2.74
CA HIS A 54 4.83 7.24 -2.29
C HIS A 54 3.77 6.15 -2.03
N VAL A 55 4.18 5.00 -1.49
CA VAL A 55 3.24 3.96 -1.06
C VAL A 55 2.80 4.26 0.35
N LEU A 56 1.56 4.71 0.51
CA LEU A 56 1.00 5.12 1.78
C LEU A 56 0.61 3.89 2.62
N ILE A 57 1.07 3.86 3.87
CA ILE A 57 0.58 2.92 4.88
C ILE A 57 -0.52 3.60 5.69
N ASP A 58 -1.75 3.10 5.61
CA ASP A 58 -2.91 3.73 6.25
C ASP A 58 -3.77 2.73 7.04
N GLY A 59 -3.69 2.80 8.37
CA GLY A 59 -4.53 2.00 9.27
C GLY A 59 -6.01 2.43 9.30
N GLY A 60 -6.33 3.63 8.81
CA GLY A 60 -7.69 4.14 8.65
C GLY A 60 -8.44 3.48 7.48
N ALA A 61 -7.72 3.10 6.43
CA ALA A 61 -8.28 2.50 5.23
C ALA A 61 -8.72 1.03 5.43
N SER A 62 -9.96 0.72 5.03
CA SER A 62 -10.50 -0.65 5.02
C SER A 62 -10.08 -1.46 3.79
N LEU A 63 -9.50 -0.82 2.78
CA LEU A 63 -9.13 -1.42 1.50
C LEU A 63 -7.69 -1.04 1.15
N ASN A 64 -7.02 -1.87 0.34
CA ASN A 64 -5.86 -1.41 -0.42
C ASN A 64 -6.33 -0.74 -1.70
N ILE A 65 -5.75 0.41 -2.05
CA ILE A 65 -6.19 1.24 -3.17
C ILE A 65 -5.04 1.43 -4.15
N CYS A 66 -5.34 1.31 -5.45
CA CYS A 66 -4.45 1.65 -6.54
C CYS A 66 -5.14 2.73 -7.39
N PRO A 67 -4.61 3.96 -7.49
CA PRO A 67 -5.08 4.90 -8.49
C PRO A 67 -4.96 4.31 -9.90
N GLN A 68 -5.92 4.62 -10.78
CA GLN A 68 -5.94 4.11 -12.14
C GLN A 68 -4.67 4.51 -12.90
N GLN A 69 -4.16 5.71 -12.64
CA GLN A 69 -2.91 6.18 -13.23
C GLN A 69 -1.74 5.25 -12.88
N THR A 70 -1.54 4.92 -11.61
CA THR A 70 -0.50 3.97 -11.18
C THR A 70 -0.63 2.63 -11.90
N ALA A 71 -1.84 2.07 -11.99
CA ALA A 71 -2.06 0.80 -12.68
C ALA A 71 -1.63 0.85 -14.16
N ARG A 72 -1.95 1.96 -14.86
CA ARG A 72 -1.53 2.17 -16.26
C ARG A 72 -0.01 2.26 -16.38
N GLU A 73 0.64 2.97 -15.47
CA GLU A 73 2.11 3.13 -15.47
C GLU A 73 2.86 1.85 -15.10
N LEU A 74 2.22 0.97 -14.32
CA LEU A 74 2.66 -0.41 -14.10
C LEU A 74 2.39 -1.35 -15.30
N GLY A 75 1.86 -0.82 -16.39
CA GLY A 75 1.57 -1.54 -17.64
C GLY A 75 0.34 -2.45 -17.55
N ILE A 76 -0.58 -2.18 -16.62
CA ILE A 76 -1.79 -2.99 -16.43
C ILE A 76 -2.94 -2.30 -17.15
N ARG A 77 -3.56 -3.00 -18.09
CA ARG A 77 -4.68 -2.45 -18.86
C ARG A 77 -5.97 -2.69 -18.08
N GLN A 78 -6.93 -1.78 -18.24
CA GLN A 78 -8.24 -1.92 -17.60
C GLN A 78 -8.99 -3.20 -18.01
N THR A 79 -8.72 -3.75 -19.19
CA THR A 79 -9.26 -5.05 -19.64
C THR A 79 -8.75 -6.23 -18.81
N ASP A 80 -7.63 -6.06 -18.10
CA ASP A 80 -7.02 -7.08 -17.24
C ASP A 80 -7.56 -7.00 -15.80
N TYR A 81 -8.45 -6.03 -15.49
CA TYR A 81 -9.04 -5.88 -14.17
C TYR A 81 -10.12 -6.93 -13.93
N THR A 82 -10.17 -7.45 -12.71
CA THR A 82 -11.31 -8.24 -12.27
C THR A 82 -12.49 -7.30 -11.98
N PRO A 83 -13.68 -7.51 -12.57
CA PRO A 83 -14.83 -6.64 -12.32
C PRO A 83 -15.18 -6.53 -10.83
N SER A 84 -15.58 -5.34 -10.39
CA SER A 84 -16.03 -5.08 -9.04
C SER A 84 -17.27 -4.17 -9.07
N THR A 85 -18.19 -4.40 -8.14
CA THR A 85 -19.39 -3.56 -7.96
C THR A 85 -19.30 -2.67 -6.73
N ILE A 86 -18.12 -2.59 -6.12
CA ILE A 86 -17.90 -1.82 -4.89
C ILE A 86 -17.85 -0.32 -5.22
N PHE A 87 -18.47 0.48 -4.38
CA PHE A 87 -18.36 1.94 -4.38
C PHE A 87 -17.52 2.36 -3.17
N ILE A 88 -16.41 3.05 -3.42
CA ILE A 88 -15.44 3.40 -2.39
C ILE A 88 -15.71 4.84 -1.93
N HIS A 89 -15.89 5.03 -0.63
CA HIS A 89 -16.17 6.33 -0.02
C HIS A 89 -14.93 6.86 0.69
N GLY A 90 -14.63 8.14 0.46
CA GLY A 90 -13.69 8.92 1.25
C GLY A 90 -14.32 9.42 2.56
N TYR A 91 -13.49 10.03 3.40
CA TYR A 91 -13.92 10.58 4.69
C TYR A 91 -14.89 11.76 4.57
N ASP A 92 -14.83 12.49 3.46
CA ASP A 92 -15.73 13.61 3.15
C ASP A 92 -17.12 13.14 2.68
N GLY A 93 -17.35 11.82 2.63
CA GLY A 93 -18.59 11.21 2.15
C GLY A 93 -18.70 11.19 0.63
N THR A 94 -17.76 11.79 -0.10
CA THR A 94 -17.66 11.59 -1.54
C THR A 94 -17.19 10.17 -1.82
N GLY A 95 -17.57 9.63 -2.97
CA GLY A 95 -17.11 8.31 -3.35
C GLY A 95 -17.02 8.16 -4.85
N GLN A 96 -16.28 7.13 -5.26
CA GLN A 96 -16.05 6.79 -6.65
C GLN A 96 -16.31 5.30 -6.85
N PRO A 97 -16.83 4.91 -8.03
CA PRO A 97 -16.95 3.50 -8.37
C PRO A 97 -15.56 2.87 -8.49
N CYS A 98 -15.42 1.66 -7.94
CA CYS A 98 -14.25 0.84 -8.22
C CYS A 98 -14.25 0.44 -9.70
N LEU A 99 -13.15 0.70 -10.40
CA LEU A 99 -12.97 0.29 -11.81
C LEU A 99 -12.74 -1.23 -11.95
N GLY A 100 -12.42 -1.89 -10.86
CA GLY A 100 -12.08 -3.31 -10.78
C GLY A 100 -10.95 -3.57 -9.80
N CYS A 101 -10.56 -4.82 -9.66
CA CYS A 101 -9.48 -5.24 -8.77
C CYS A 101 -8.29 -5.81 -9.54
N ILE A 102 -7.09 -5.60 -8.99
CA ILE A 102 -5.83 -6.16 -9.50
C ILE A 102 -5.09 -6.85 -8.35
N CYS A 103 -4.32 -7.90 -8.66
CA CYS A 103 -3.38 -8.51 -7.73
C CYS A 103 -1.97 -8.10 -8.13
N LEU A 104 -1.21 -7.54 -7.18
CA LEU A 104 0.20 -7.21 -7.36
C LEU A 104 1.05 -8.06 -6.42
N ASP A 105 2.17 -8.58 -6.94
CA ASP A 105 3.21 -9.17 -6.12
C ASP A 105 4.20 -8.06 -5.73
N LEU A 106 4.23 -7.73 -4.45
CA LEU A 106 5.07 -6.68 -3.88
C LEU A 106 6.29 -7.32 -3.23
N ASN A 107 7.48 -6.81 -3.52
CA ASN A 107 8.69 -7.06 -2.76
C ASN A 107 8.91 -5.88 -1.81
N ILE A 108 8.92 -6.17 -0.51
CA ILE A 108 9.15 -5.21 0.56
C ILE A 108 10.28 -5.77 1.43
N SER A 109 11.49 -5.24 1.28
CA SER A 109 12.69 -5.72 2.00
C SER A 109 12.86 -7.25 1.90
N GLU A 110 12.90 -7.77 0.67
CA GLU A 110 13.12 -9.19 0.37
C GLU A 110 12.00 -10.13 0.83
N THR A 111 10.86 -9.58 1.25
CA THR A 111 9.64 -10.35 1.52
C THR A 111 8.61 -10.11 0.43
N TYR A 112 8.02 -11.21 -0.07
CA TYR A 112 7.07 -11.19 -1.18
C TYR A 112 5.63 -11.27 -0.66
N HIS A 113 4.79 -10.32 -1.11
CA HIS A 113 3.41 -10.18 -0.68
C HIS A 113 2.50 -10.11 -1.89
N ARG A 114 1.56 -11.05 -2.02
CA ARG A 114 0.51 -10.97 -3.05
C ARG A 114 -0.66 -10.18 -2.50
N VAL A 115 -0.88 -8.98 -3.02
CA VAL A 115 -1.85 -8.01 -2.47
C VAL A 115 -2.93 -7.69 -3.48
N LEU A 116 -4.20 -7.81 -3.06
CA LEU A 116 -5.35 -7.34 -3.82
C LEU A 116 -5.52 -5.83 -3.63
N PHE A 117 -5.60 -5.09 -4.74
CA PHE A 117 -5.89 -3.66 -4.77
C PHE A 117 -7.21 -3.40 -5.48
N HIS A 118 -7.95 -2.40 -4.98
CA HIS A 118 -9.10 -1.83 -5.65
C HIS A 118 -8.65 -0.64 -6.49
N VAL A 119 -8.94 -0.68 -7.79
CA VAL A 119 -8.55 0.38 -8.72
C VAL A 119 -9.62 1.47 -8.75
N VAL A 120 -9.21 2.73 -8.56
CA VAL A 120 -10.11 3.89 -8.58
C VAL A 120 -9.56 4.99 -9.48
N ASP A 121 -10.46 5.71 -10.15
CA ASP A 121 -10.09 6.89 -10.95
C ASP A 121 -10.08 8.13 -10.05
N ILE A 122 -8.92 8.42 -9.47
CA ILE A 122 -8.68 9.58 -8.60
C ILE A 122 -7.39 10.26 -9.01
N GLU A 123 -7.29 11.56 -8.73
CA GLU A 123 -6.00 12.25 -8.76
C GLU A 123 -5.10 11.64 -7.68
N PRO A 124 -3.94 11.07 -8.04
CA PRO A 124 -3.11 10.35 -7.08
C PRO A 124 -2.46 11.33 -6.10
N SER A 125 -2.68 11.10 -4.80
CA SER A 125 -1.88 11.66 -3.69
C SER A 125 -0.93 10.63 -3.07
N PHE A 126 -0.94 9.41 -3.60
CA PHE A 126 -0.08 8.28 -3.33
C PHE A 126 -0.05 7.40 -4.58
N ASN A 127 0.98 6.58 -4.77
CA ASN A 127 1.03 5.65 -5.90
C ASN A 127 0.29 4.34 -5.57
N LEU A 128 0.36 3.87 -4.33
CA LEU A 128 -0.42 2.75 -3.81
C LEU A 128 -0.77 3.06 -2.35
N LEU A 129 -1.90 2.53 -1.89
CA LEU A 129 -2.28 2.57 -0.48
C LEU A 129 -2.37 1.14 0.04
N LEU A 130 -1.58 0.84 1.07
CA LEU A 130 -1.67 -0.40 1.84
C LEU A 130 -2.48 -0.14 3.10
N GLY A 131 -3.71 -0.63 3.08
CA GLY A 131 -4.68 -0.46 4.16
C GLY A 131 -4.63 -1.61 5.16
N ARG A 132 -5.65 -1.66 6.03
CA ARG A 132 -5.83 -2.76 6.99
C ARG A 132 -5.72 -4.16 6.39
N PRO A 133 -6.23 -4.46 5.17
CA PRO A 133 -6.08 -5.81 4.61
C PRO A 133 -4.62 -6.27 4.49
N TRP A 134 -3.70 -5.40 4.04
CA TRP A 134 -2.28 -5.76 4.00
C TRP A 134 -1.66 -5.74 5.40
N ILE A 135 -1.93 -4.70 6.20
CA ILE A 135 -1.38 -4.54 7.56
C ILE A 135 -1.70 -5.76 8.44
N HIS A 136 -2.96 -6.22 8.42
CA HIS A 136 -3.39 -7.37 9.23
C HIS A 136 -2.84 -8.68 8.68
N ALA A 137 -2.76 -8.85 7.36
CA ALA A 137 -2.24 -10.07 6.75
C ALA A 137 -0.75 -10.30 7.07
N THR A 138 0.01 -9.23 7.30
CA THR A 138 1.45 -9.29 7.61
C THR A 138 1.75 -9.16 9.10
N ASN A 139 0.74 -8.96 9.95
CA ASN A 139 0.91 -8.55 11.35
C ASN A 139 1.82 -7.31 11.50
N ALA A 140 1.76 -6.41 10.51
CA ALA A 140 2.55 -5.21 10.51
C ALA A 140 2.02 -4.20 11.54
N VAL A 141 2.96 -3.51 12.18
CA VAL A 141 2.72 -2.41 13.10
C VAL A 141 3.33 -1.16 12.47
N PRO A 142 2.51 -0.29 11.86
CA PRO A 142 2.97 1.00 11.40
C PRO A 142 3.08 1.99 12.57
N SER A 143 4.13 2.80 12.57
CA SER A 143 4.26 3.94 13.47
C SER A 143 4.54 5.20 12.66
N THR A 144 3.55 6.10 12.60
CA THR A 144 3.74 7.41 12.00
C THR A 144 4.72 8.25 12.81
N LEU A 145 4.70 8.18 14.15
CA LEU A 145 5.67 8.90 15.01
C LEU A 145 7.13 8.53 14.70
N HIS A 146 7.41 7.24 14.49
CA HIS A 146 8.77 6.75 14.20
C HIS A 146 9.04 6.65 12.70
N GLN A 147 8.10 7.08 11.84
CA GLN A 147 8.21 6.98 10.39
C GLN A 147 8.72 5.61 9.91
N CYS A 148 8.17 4.52 10.44
CA CYS A 148 8.51 3.16 10.01
C CYS A 148 7.38 2.18 10.25
N VAL A 149 7.44 1.03 9.56
CA VAL A 149 6.57 -0.12 9.78
C VAL A 149 7.41 -1.33 10.14
N LYS A 150 6.96 -2.10 11.14
CA LYS A 150 7.65 -3.30 11.62
C LYS A 150 6.75 -4.51 11.59
N TRP A 151 7.30 -5.68 11.29
CA TRP A 151 6.61 -6.96 11.47
C TRP A 151 7.62 -8.07 11.74
N THR A 152 7.14 -9.26 12.10
CA THR A 152 7.99 -10.44 12.30
C THR A 152 7.87 -11.36 11.09
N HIS A 153 9.01 -11.78 10.54
CA HIS A 153 9.08 -12.77 9.46
C HIS A 153 10.19 -13.78 9.76
N ASN A 154 9.83 -15.07 9.80
CA ASN A 154 10.74 -16.17 10.14
C ASN A 154 11.53 -15.93 11.46
N GLY A 155 10.85 -15.41 12.48
CA GLY A 155 11.44 -15.11 13.79
C GLY A 155 12.25 -13.81 13.86
N ASN A 156 12.49 -13.13 12.73
CA ASN A 156 13.24 -11.88 12.67
C ASN A 156 12.29 -10.68 12.60
N SER A 157 12.63 -9.60 13.30
CA SER A 157 11.95 -8.32 13.13
C SER A 157 12.44 -7.65 11.85
N ILE A 158 11.51 -7.36 10.94
CA ILE A 158 11.74 -6.52 9.77
C ILE A 158 11.30 -5.10 10.12
N THR A 159 12.13 -4.12 9.78
CA THR A 159 11.82 -2.69 9.91
C THR A 159 11.98 -2.02 8.55
N ILE A 160 10.93 -1.34 8.10
CA ILE A 160 10.94 -0.53 6.88
C ILE A 160 10.76 0.91 7.28
N TYR A 161 11.77 1.71 7.01
CA TYR A 161 11.73 3.16 7.23
C TYR A 161 10.94 3.85 6.12
N ALA A 162 10.33 4.97 6.47
CA ALA A 162 9.65 5.82 5.52
C ALA A 162 10.62 6.32 4.45
N GLU A 163 10.05 6.65 3.29
CA GLU A 163 10.76 7.33 2.23
C GLU A 163 11.30 8.66 2.74
N ASP A 164 12.59 8.89 2.48
CA ASP A 164 13.26 10.13 2.83
C ASP A 164 12.50 11.34 2.27
N ARG A 165 12.38 12.38 3.10
CA ARG A 165 11.54 13.54 2.78
C ARG A 165 12.09 14.32 1.59
N GLU A 166 13.41 14.42 1.43
CA GLU A 166 14.00 15.09 0.27
C GLU A 166 13.78 14.27 -1.00
N SER A 167 13.92 12.94 -0.88
CA SER A 167 13.63 12.01 -1.98
C SER A 167 12.18 12.12 -2.48
N ARG A 168 11.21 12.30 -1.56
CA ARG A 168 9.79 12.54 -1.91
C ARG A 168 9.57 13.83 -2.72
N LEU A 169 10.38 14.85 -2.50
CA LEU A 169 10.29 16.13 -3.23
C LEU A 169 10.94 16.06 -4.62
N VAL A 170 11.95 15.21 -4.79
CA VAL A 170 12.74 15.10 -6.02
C VAL A 170 12.22 14.00 -6.96
N HIS A 171 11.63 12.94 -6.41
CA HIS A 171 10.93 11.90 -7.17
C HIS A 171 9.43 12.16 -7.09
N PRO A 172 8.84 12.96 -8.02
CA PRO A 172 7.40 13.19 -8.00
C PRO A 172 6.66 11.86 -8.09
N MET A 173 5.45 11.81 -7.53
CA MET A 173 4.49 10.74 -7.81
C MET A 173 4.41 10.49 -9.30
N ILE A 174 3.98 9.29 -9.70
CA ILE A 174 4.00 8.95 -11.12
C ILE A 174 3.33 10.07 -11.93
N PRO A 175 4.02 10.64 -12.94
CA PRO A 175 3.79 12.01 -13.38
C PRO A 175 2.38 12.17 -13.93
N VAL A 176 1.56 12.98 -13.24
CA VAL A 176 0.23 13.39 -13.69
C VAL A 176 0.35 14.04 -15.07
N PRO A 177 -0.27 13.51 -16.14
CA PRO A 177 -0.48 14.28 -17.34
C PRO A 177 -1.43 15.40 -16.95
N THR A 178 -0.91 16.63 -16.81
CA THR A 178 -1.74 17.82 -16.73
C THR A 178 -2.44 17.94 -18.08
N TYR A 179 -3.66 17.41 -18.18
CA TYR A 179 -4.55 17.74 -19.27
C TYR A 179 -4.97 19.20 -19.07
N THR A 180 -4.20 20.13 -19.64
CA THR A 180 -4.69 21.49 -19.83
C THR A 180 -5.88 21.39 -20.77
N LEU A 181 -7.09 21.46 -20.22
CA LEU A 181 -8.31 21.70 -20.99
C LEU A 181 -8.12 23.04 -21.71
N ARG A 182 -7.64 23.00 -22.95
CA ARG A 182 -7.85 24.11 -23.87
C ARG A 182 -9.29 24.01 -24.31
N TYR A 183 -10.15 24.82 -23.70
CA TYR A 183 -11.45 25.08 -24.29
C TYR A 183 -11.24 25.81 -25.64
N PRO A 184 -12.01 25.45 -26.68
CA PRO A 184 -11.98 26.14 -27.97
C PRO A 184 -12.46 27.59 -27.86
#